data_AF-A0A2N1S106-F1
#
_entry.id   AF-A0A2N1S106-F1
#
_cell.length_a   1.000
_cell.length_b   1.000
_cell.length_c   1.000
_cell.angle_alpha   90.00
_cell.angle_beta   90.00
_cell.angle_gamma   90.00
#
_symmetry.space_group_name_H-M   'P 1'
#
loop_
_entity.id
_entity.type
_entity.pdbx_description
1 polymer ?
#
loop_
_entity_poly.entity_id
_entity_poly.type
_entity_poly.pdbx_seq_one_letter_code
_entity_poly.pdbx_strand_id
1 'polypeptide(L)'
;MVPLMTAWAEDRDDISPTLGKIGALAFDAGSPRFYPEWYAERRTEHVVSRILTKSEMIRVFLRDNQSALSAEQAGLLSHLVLNPATWVYGMVSMEESFPMTEILVEDFTDTPFVVTHKLMDEQENFLLPYRIALVLHNGEEYQTFGYHHSFSAIYSDDIRFFFEGLDTGRPVDMTSITESINRRFTDFLLLDSIAFHNESMIEDEYIDIYWDEFPIGAEFDTRQIPGKWRHSRSGNFHCMVFDSPDKRMRSLPVPHDLQRFANESGNGWQFPEFAIAALFIDSERQRIALLASTQSAWISLLHLVAPTAPAVDPETILDPQQSVSLPVLAVSVQIRNFAFPWQAWHLQATPMAKDLFNELEHVAKSRAVLNEYLDARELSLRFDLDARCKRMDVDASVVVELAKVIENMGRRAEIPDDMFDITTIDGDFVLPGLEPLAAREYEFLSLPLEESELFAVDAVAAFPSFEVLTNGSQNIGETDLLENLEDLFYAFFDEIDTIPLVMMNYLFLLLLHRGRQWTPVRTFAIEVLKLLFPYLKEIGDDDADVFATRFSEFVYRKLRTHAVVEVKERPSADQKFWGTYEVRPTQFFLTLVQKL
;
A
#
# COMPACT_ATOMS: atom_id res chain seq x y z
N MET A 1 38.59 -23.50 -3.30
CA MET A 1 37.72 -24.41 -2.54
C MET A 1 36.35 -24.62 -3.23
N VAL A 2 35.59 -23.55 -3.51
CA VAL A 2 34.24 -23.66 -4.11
C VAL A 2 34.16 -24.47 -5.41
N PRO A 3 35.03 -24.27 -6.44
CA PRO A 3 34.97 -25.09 -7.66
C PRO A 3 35.14 -26.59 -7.40
N LEU A 4 35.94 -26.96 -6.39
CA LEU A 4 36.16 -28.34 -5.99
C LEU A 4 34.92 -28.94 -5.31
N MET A 5 34.22 -28.15 -4.48
CA MET A 5 32.95 -28.54 -3.87
C MET A 5 31.86 -28.76 -4.92
N THR A 6 31.75 -27.86 -5.89
CA THR A 6 30.77 -27.99 -6.99
C THR A 6 31.04 -29.26 -7.80
N ALA A 7 32.27 -29.49 -8.25
CA ALA A 7 32.64 -30.70 -8.98
C ALA A 7 32.38 -31.98 -8.16
N TRP A 8 32.68 -31.96 -6.85
CA TRP A 8 32.43 -33.09 -5.96
C TRP A 8 30.94 -33.38 -5.76
N ALA A 9 30.07 -32.37 -5.85
CA ALA A 9 28.63 -32.50 -5.65
C ALA A 9 27.86 -32.95 -6.90
N GLU A 10 28.39 -32.74 -8.11
CA GLU A 10 27.73 -33.10 -9.37
C GLU A 10 27.47 -34.61 -9.48
N ASP A 11 28.37 -35.43 -8.95
CA ASP A 11 28.31 -36.89 -8.99
C ASP A 11 27.51 -37.52 -7.82
N ARG A 12 26.85 -36.69 -6.99
CA ARG A 12 26.13 -37.16 -5.79
C ARG A 12 24.62 -37.16 -5.97
N ASP A 13 24.03 -38.35 -5.82
CA ASP A 13 22.58 -38.56 -5.91
C ASP A 13 21.76 -37.74 -4.90
N ASP A 14 22.35 -37.37 -3.76
CA ASP A 14 21.67 -36.60 -2.71
C ASP A 14 21.66 -35.08 -2.93
N ILE A 15 22.40 -34.57 -3.93
CA ILE A 15 22.53 -33.13 -4.24
C ILE A 15 22.11 -32.83 -5.68
N SER A 16 22.53 -33.68 -6.63
CA SER A 16 22.31 -33.50 -8.08
C SER A 16 20.85 -33.24 -8.49
N PRO A 17 19.82 -33.90 -7.92
CA PRO A 17 18.42 -33.63 -8.27
C PRO A 17 17.99 -32.18 -7.99
N THR A 18 18.43 -31.59 -6.87
CA THR A 18 18.11 -30.20 -6.52
C THR A 18 18.85 -29.23 -7.44
N LEU A 19 20.10 -29.53 -7.81
CA LEU A 19 20.85 -28.74 -8.79
C LEU A 19 20.17 -28.72 -10.16
N GLY A 20 19.64 -29.86 -10.60
CA GLY A 20 18.85 -29.96 -11.83
C GLY A 20 17.58 -29.09 -11.78
N LYS A 21 16.88 -29.07 -10.64
CA LYS A 21 15.70 -28.20 -10.45
C LYS A 21 16.05 -26.72 -10.50
N ILE A 22 17.09 -26.28 -9.78
CA ILE A 22 17.53 -24.86 -9.79
C ILE A 22 17.93 -24.45 -11.22
N GLY A 23 18.68 -25.32 -11.93
CA GLY A 23 19.05 -25.06 -13.32
C GLY A 23 17.86 -24.99 -14.28
N ALA A 24 16.80 -25.78 -14.06
CA ALA A 24 15.60 -25.73 -14.87
C ALA A 24 14.81 -24.43 -14.70
N LEU A 25 14.83 -23.82 -13.50
CA LEU A 25 14.15 -22.54 -13.23
C LEU A 25 14.66 -21.39 -14.11
N ALA A 26 15.93 -21.41 -14.49
CA ALA A 26 16.54 -20.40 -15.38
C ALA A 26 15.93 -20.34 -16.79
N PHE A 27 15.27 -21.42 -17.22
CA PHE A 27 14.65 -21.53 -18.55
C PHE A 27 13.12 -21.57 -18.50
N ASP A 28 12.56 -21.55 -17.31
CA ASP A 28 11.14 -21.59 -17.07
C ASP A 28 10.55 -20.17 -17.16
N ALA A 29 9.66 -19.96 -18.14
CA ALA A 29 9.06 -18.66 -18.41
C ALA A 29 8.20 -18.14 -17.26
N GLY A 30 7.66 -19.01 -16.40
CA GLY A 30 6.88 -18.60 -15.24
C GLY A 30 7.69 -18.43 -13.94
N SER A 31 9.02 -18.62 -14.01
CA SER A 31 9.91 -18.36 -12.88
C SER A 31 9.98 -16.87 -12.55
N PRO A 32 10.34 -16.49 -11.31
CA PRO A 32 10.59 -15.10 -10.95
C PRO A 32 11.63 -14.43 -11.86
N ARG A 33 11.59 -13.09 -11.89
CA ARG A 33 12.31 -12.14 -12.79
C ARG A 33 13.85 -12.25 -12.93
N PHE A 34 14.49 -13.31 -12.43
CA PHE A 34 15.95 -13.43 -12.36
C PHE A 34 16.62 -13.90 -13.65
N TYR A 35 17.88 -13.46 -13.83
CA TYR A 35 18.75 -13.89 -14.93
C TYR A 35 19.28 -15.32 -14.74
N PRO A 36 19.64 -16.04 -15.82
CA PRO A 36 20.25 -17.38 -15.73
C PRO A 36 21.50 -17.46 -14.84
N GLU A 37 22.30 -16.39 -14.81
CA GLU A 37 23.52 -16.26 -14.00
C GLU A 37 23.20 -16.35 -12.50
N TRP A 38 22.11 -15.71 -12.07
CA TRP A 38 21.65 -15.76 -10.69
C TRP A 38 21.35 -17.21 -10.24
N TYR A 39 20.68 -18.00 -11.09
CA TYR A 39 20.42 -19.41 -10.80
C TYR A 39 21.70 -20.25 -10.76
N ALA A 40 22.71 -19.92 -11.57
CA ALA A 40 24.01 -20.59 -11.51
C ALA A 40 24.75 -20.32 -10.18
N GLU A 41 24.62 -19.10 -9.65
CA GLU A 41 25.12 -18.75 -8.32
C GLU A 41 24.36 -19.50 -7.22
N ARG A 42 23.03 -19.55 -7.27
CA ARG A 42 22.21 -20.31 -6.30
C ARG A 42 22.52 -21.80 -6.31
N ARG A 43 22.89 -22.38 -7.46
CA ARG A 43 23.39 -23.76 -7.53
C ARG A 43 24.67 -23.95 -6.72
N THR A 44 25.59 -23.00 -6.83
CA THR A 44 26.86 -23.03 -6.10
C THR A 44 26.63 -22.88 -4.60
N GLU A 45 25.79 -21.94 -4.20
CA GLU A 45 25.38 -21.73 -2.81
C GLU A 45 24.72 -22.96 -2.21
N HIS A 46 23.81 -23.61 -2.94
CA HIS A 46 23.18 -24.87 -2.50
C HIS A 46 24.24 -25.94 -2.17
N VAL A 47 25.23 -26.14 -3.05
CA VAL A 47 26.31 -27.09 -2.81
C VAL A 47 27.08 -26.74 -1.55
N VAL A 48 27.50 -25.48 -1.42
CA VAL A 48 28.31 -25.05 -0.28
C VAL A 48 27.52 -25.17 1.02
N SER A 49 26.27 -24.72 1.04
CA SER A 49 25.37 -24.89 2.19
C SER A 49 25.27 -26.37 2.59
N ARG A 50 25.01 -27.27 1.63
CA ARG A 50 24.86 -28.70 1.90
C ARG A 50 26.10 -29.36 2.50
N ILE A 51 27.29 -28.89 2.12
CA ILE A 51 28.54 -29.41 2.63
C ILE A 51 28.86 -28.78 3.99
N LEU A 52 28.89 -27.44 4.06
CA LEU A 52 29.44 -26.70 5.20
C LEU A 52 28.53 -26.65 6.43
N THR A 53 27.23 -26.87 6.28
CA THR A 53 26.29 -26.87 7.41
C THR A 53 26.23 -28.21 8.17
N LYS A 54 26.97 -29.24 7.70
CA LYS A 54 26.91 -30.59 8.28
C LYS A 54 28.30 -31.14 8.54
N SER A 55 28.68 -31.29 9.80
CA SER A 55 30.00 -31.83 10.21
C SER A 55 30.36 -33.14 9.50
N GLU A 56 29.40 -34.05 9.30
CA GLU A 56 29.64 -35.31 8.59
C GLU A 56 30.02 -35.09 7.12
N MET A 57 29.30 -34.22 6.41
CA MET A 57 29.59 -33.90 5.01
C MET A 57 30.94 -33.21 4.85
N ILE A 58 31.29 -32.32 5.77
CA ILE A 58 32.61 -31.68 5.80
C ILE A 58 33.72 -32.74 5.96
N ARG A 59 33.56 -33.70 6.88
CA ARG A 59 34.54 -34.78 7.08
C ARG A 59 34.71 -35.65 5.83
N VAL A 60 33.60 -36.00 5.18
CA VAL A 60 33.62 -36.80 3.95
C VAL A 60 34.32 -36.01 2.83
N PHE A 61 33.94 -34.75 2.62
CA PHE A 61 34.55 -33.89 1.62
C PHE A 61 36.07 -33.71 1.85
N LEU A 62 36.47 -33.45 3.10
CA LEU A 62 37.87 -33.30 3.50
C LEU A 62 38.68 -34.57 3.22
N ARG A 63 38.14 -35.74 3.56
CA ARG A 63 38.79 -37.03 3.31
C ARG A 63 38.96 -37.30 1.83
N ASP A 64 37.90 -37.08 1.05
CA ASP A 64 37.88 -37.42 -0.38
C ASP A 64 38.76 -36.46 -1.21
N ASN A 65 39.05 -35.25 -0.70
CA ASN A 65 39.78 -34.20 -1.42
C ASN A 65 41.10 -33.78 -0.75
N GLN A 66 41.60 -34.54 0.23
CA GLN A 66 42.76 -34.15 1.05
C GLN A 66 44.00 -33.75 0.22
N SER A 67 44.25 -34.44 -0.89
CA SER A 67 45.41 -34.16 -1.77
C SER A 67 45.25 -32.92 -2.65
N ALA A 68 44.04 -32.40 -2.81
CA ALA A 68 43.73 -31.24 -3.66
C ALA A 68 43.56 -29.94 -2.84
N LEU A 69 43.44 -30.04 -1.51
CA LEU A 69 43.26 -28.90 -0.62
C LEU A 69 44.61 -28.32 -0.18
N SER A 70 44.71 -26.99 -0.10
CA SER A 70 45.83 -26.35 0.59
C SER A 70 45.78 -26.62 2.09
N ALA A 71 46.92 -26.46 2.78
CA ALA A 71 46.98 -26.62 4.24
C ALA A 71 46.00 -25.68 4.98
N GLU A 72 45.84 -24.45 4.48
CA GLU A 72 44.91 -23.46 5.02
C GLU A 72 43.45 -23.88 4.80
N GLN A 73 43.10 -24.36 3.61
CA GLN A 73 41.74 -24.85 3.31
C GLN A 73 41.38 -26.08 4.16
N ALA A 74 42.32 -27.02 4.30
CA ALA A 74 42.13 -28.18 5.16
C ALA A 74 42.01 -27.78 6.65
N GLY A 75 42.76 -26.76 7.09
CA GLY A 75 42.65 -26.18 8.42
C GLY A 75 41.28 -25.57 8.68
N LEU A 76 40.79 -24.71 7.77
CA LEU A 76 39.46 -24.11 7.86
C LEU A 76 38.36 -25.18 7.90
N LEU A 77 38.39 -26.16 7.00
CA LEU A 77 37.39 -27.24 6.99
C LEU A 77 37.43 -28.07 8.27
N SER A 78 38.63 -28.31 8.84
CA SER A 78 38.77 -29.01 10.12
C SER A 78 38.16 -28.22 11.28
N HIS A 79 38.30 -26.89 11.27
CA HIS A 79 37.61 -26.00 12.21
C HIS A 79 36.08 -26.06 12.03
N LEU A 80 35.60 -26.02 10.78
CA LEU A 80 34.16 -26.10 10.46
C LEU A 80 33.54 -27.47 10.76
N VAL A 81 34.33 -28.55 10.87
CA VAL A 81 33.81 -29.84 11.38
C VAL A 81 33.28 -29.68 12.81
N LEU A 82 33.93 -28.84 13.63
CA LEU A 82 33.53 -28.58 15.01
C LEU A 82 32.54 -27.42 15.11
N ASN A 83 32.61 -26.47 14.18
CA ASN A 83 31.76 -25.29 14.12
C ASN A 83 31.16 -25.14 12.71
N PRO A 84 30.16 -25.96 12.34
CA PRO A 84 29.57 -25.92 11.00
C PRO A 84 29.04 -24.53 10.65
N ALA A 85 28.98 -24.24 9.36
CA ALA A 85 28.29 -23.05 8.89
C ALA A 85 26.80 -23.10 9.24
N THR A 86 26.18 -21.94 9.38
CA THR A 86 24.77 -21.82 9.73
C THR A 86 24.12 -20.71 8.91
N TRP A 87 22.86 -20.88 8.59
CA TRP A 87 22.05 -19.78 8.06
C TRP A 87 21.61 -18.89 9.21
N VAL A 88 21.66 -17.58 8.98
CA VAL A 88 21.22 -16.55 9.93
C VAL A 88 20.26 -15.62 9.24
N TYR A 89 19.33 -15.06 9.99
CA TYR A 89 18.60 -13.86 9.63
C TYR A 89 19.16 -12.70 10.47
N GLY A 90 19.35 -11.54 9.86
CA GLY A 90 19.86 -10.37 10.56
C GLY A 90 19.68 -9.09 9.76
N MET A 91 20.01 -7.99 10.41
CA MET A 91 19.89 -6.64 9.87
C MET A 91 21.28 -6.02 9.67
N VAL A 92 21.50 -5.38 8.54
CA VAL A 92 22.74 -4.64 8.27
C VAL A 92 22.79 -3.40 9.18
N SER A 93 23.91 -3.23 9.89
CA SER A 93 24.19 -2.05 10.68
C SER A 93 24.40 -0.84 9.77
N MET A 94 23.72 0.26 10.08
CA MET A 94 23.82 1.52 9.33
C MET A 94 25.09 2.33 9.65
N GLU A 95 26.03 1.78 10.42
CA GLU A 95 27.30 2.44 10.70
C GLU A 95 28.17 2.51 9.42
N GLU A 96 28.66 3.72 9.12
CA GLU A 96 29.36 4.11 7.88
C GLU A 96 30.74 3.43 7.74
N SER A 97 30.79 2.12 7.46
CA SER A 97 32.02 1.42 7.14
C SER A 97 31.91 0.72 5.77
N PHE A 98 32.11 1.48 4.69
CA PHE A 98 32.32 0.87 3.37
C PHE A 98 33.81 0.50 3.18
N PRO A 99 34.16 -0.70 2.68
CA PRO A 99 33.27 -1.74 2.16
C PRO A 99 32.87 -2.81 3.19
N MET A 100 33.26 -2.70 4.45
CA MET A 100 33.04 -3.73 5.48
C MET A 100 31.94 -3.31 6.44
N THR A 101 30.75 -3.87 6.31
CA THR A 101 29.62 -3.63 7.23
C THR A 101 29.44 -4.81 8.20
N GLU A 102 28.57 -4.61 9.16
CA GLU A 102 28.22 -5.58 10.18
C GLU A 102 26.76 -6.00 10.00
N ILE A 103 26.49 -7.30 10.07
CA ILE A 103 25.11 -7.82 10.18
C ILE A 103 24.88 -8.19 11.64
N LEU A 104 23.88 -7.54 12.24
CA LEU A 104 23.42 -7.81 13.59
C LEU A 104 22.45 -8.99 13.56
N VAL A 105 22.82 -10.07 14.25
CA VAL A 105 21.99 -11.27 14.39
C VAL A 105 21.45 -11.30 15.82
N GLU A 106 20.21 -10.84 15.98
CA GLU A 106 19.51 -10.77 17.27
C GLU A 106 18.33 -11.75 17.34
N ASP A 107 17.66 -11.98 16.21
CA ASP A 107 16.54 -12.92 16.11
C ASP A 107 16.99 -14.37 15.97
N PHE A 108 16.14 -15.31 16.43
CA PHE A 108 16.32 -16.76 16.29
C PHE A 108 17.60 -17.33 16.93
N THR A 109 18.26 -16.56 17.80
CA THR A 109 19.45 -16.92 18.56
C THR A 109 19.27 -16.61 20.04
N ASP A 110 19.83 -17.44 20.91
CA ASP A 110 19.87 -17.17 22.36
C ASP A 110 20.94 -16.14 22.73
N THR A 111 21.93 -15.93 21.86
CA THR A 111 23.06 -15.03 22.10
C THR A 111 23.28 -14.19 20.85
N PRO A 112 22.96 -12.89 20.89
CA PRO A 112 23.22 -11.99 19.77
C PRO A 112 24.71 -11.95 19.40
N PHE A 113 24.99 -11.86 18.10
CA PHE A 113 26.35 -11.74 17.59
C PHE A 113 26.40 -10.93 16.31
N VAL A 114 27.62 -10.53 15.94
CA VAL A 114 27.90 -9.73 14.76
C VAL A 114 28.55 -10.59 13.70
N VAL A 115 28.14 -10.39 12.46
CA VAL A 115 28.75 -11.02 11.29
C VAL A 115 29.40 -9.95 10.43
N THR A 116 30.70 -10.10 10.20
CA THR A 116 31.46 -9.24 9.33
C THR A 116 31.08 -9.53 7.87
N HIS A 117 30.70 -8.50 7.13
CA HIS A 117 30.24 -8.61 5.75
C HIS A 117 30.92 -7.56 4.86
N LYS A 118 31.24 -7.95 3.62
CA LYS A 118 31.79 -7.05 2.62
C LYS A 118 30.71 -6.67 1.61
N LEU A 119 30.31 -5.41 1.60
CA LEU A 119 29.36 -4.84 0.64
C LEU A 119 29.94 -4.82 -0.77
N MET A 120 29.06 -5.04 -1.76
CA MET A 120 29.40 -4.86 -3.18
C MET A 120 29.15 -3.42 -3.63
N ASP A 121 28.09 -2.79 -3.10
CA ASP A 121 27.70 -1.41 -3.35
C ASP A 121 27.37 -0.70 -2.01
N GLU A 122 27.64 0.60 -1.93
CA GLU A 122 27.31 1.44 -0.79
C GLU A 122 25.79 1.67 -0.66
N GLN A 123 25.00 1.50 -1.72
CA GLN A 123 23.54 1.66 -1.68
C GLN A 123 22.78 0.43 -1.19
N GLU A 124 23.42 -0.75 -1.18
CA GLU A 124 22.77 -2.03 -0.82
C GLU A 124 22.34 -2.12 0.65
N ASN A 125 23.03 -1.42 1.56
CA ASN A 125 22.71 -1.41 2.99
C ASN A 125 21.47 -0.55 3.31
N PHE A 126 21.20 0.51 2.53
CA PHE A 126 20.07 1.41 2.74
C PHE A 126 18.77 0.86 2.15
N LEU A 127 18.82 0.27 0.96
CA LEU A 127 17.62 -0.18 0.24
C LEU A 127 17.15 -1.56 0.68
N LEU A 128 18.08 -2.40 1.12
CA LEU A 128 17.81 -3.77 1.51
C LEU A 128 18.49 -4.00 2.87
N PRO A 129 17.91 -3.61 4.00
CA PRO A 129 18.58 -3.76 5.29
C PRO A 129 18.51 -5.19 5.84
N TYR A 130 17.52 -6.00 5.43
CA TYR A 130 17.30 -7.35 5.95
C TYR A 130 18.03 -8.41 5.13
N ARG A 131 18.60 -9.40 5.82
CA ARG A 131 19.49 -10.41 5.23
C ARG A 131 19.20 -11.80 5.75
N ILE A 132 19.12 -12.78 4.85
CA ILE A 132 19.34 -14.19 5.17
C ILE A 132 20.66 -14.61 4.52
N ALA A 133 21.62 -15.05 5.33
CA ALA A 133 22.97 -15.33 4.87
C ALA A 133 23.51 -16.65 5.44
N LEU A 134 24.30 -17.37 4.64
CA LEU A 134 25.12 -18.46 5.13
C LEU A 134 26.36 -17.87 5.79
N VAL A 135 26.59 -18.22 7.06
CA VAL A 135 27.64 -17.66 7.89
C VAL A 135 28.54 -18.77 8.40
N LEU A 136 29.85 -18.50 8.46
CA LEU A 136 30.84 -19.42 9.00
C LEU A 136 31.78 -18.69 9.97
N HIS A 137 32.20 -19.39 11.01
CA HIS A 137 33.21 -18.89 11.94
C HIS A 137 34.60 -19.24 11.40
N ASN A 138 35.43 -18.24 11.10
CA ASN A 138 36.75 -18.47 10.51
C ASN A 138 37.83 -18.85 11.54
N GLY A 139 37.51 -18.75 12.84
CA GLY A 139 38.44 -18.98 13.95
C GLY A 139 38.62 -17.74 14.83
N GLU A 140 38.32 -16.56 14.29
CA GLU A 140 38.40 -15.27 14.96
C GLU A 140 37.03 -14.57 15.01
N GLU A 141 36.32 -14.55 13.88
CA GLU A 141 35.03 -13.88 13.74
C GLU A 141 34.06 -14.67 12.85
N TYR A 142 32.80 -14.24 12.84
CA TYR A 142 31.79 -14.73 11.90
C TYR A 142 31.85 -13.91 10.62
N GLN A 143 31.83 -14.62 9.48
CA GLN A 143 31.79 -13.99 8.16
C GLN A 143 30.75 -14.64 7.26
N THR A 144 30.16 -13.84 6.39
CA THR A 144 29.24 -14.31 5.35
C THR A 144 29.97 -15.14 4.29
N PHE A 145 29.29 -16.13 3.72
CA PHE A 145 29.71 -16.85 2.54
C PHE A 145 28.85 -16.48 1.34
N GLY A 146 29.48 -16.07 0.24
CA GLY A 146 28.80 -15.86 -1.03
C GLY A 146 27.83 -14.68 -1.02
N TYR A 147 26.79 -14.79 -1.84
CA TYR A 147 25.73 -13.80 -1.93
C TYR A 147 24.71 -14.00 -0.80
N HIS A 148 24.02 -12.93 -0.46
CA HIS A 148 22.99 -12.92 0.57
C HIS A 148 21.61 -12.75 -0.05
N HIS A 149 20.62 -13.30 0.62
CA HIS A 149 19.21 -13.08 0.30
C HIS A 149 18.81 -11.78 1.01
N SER A 150 18.34 -10.81 0.23
CA SER A 150 18.32 -9.41 0.61
C SER A 150 16.93 -8.86 0.46
N PHE A 151 16.43 -8.17 1.49
CA PHE A 151 15.04 -7.73 1.51
C PHE A 151 14.91 -6.30 2.00
N SER A 152 14.01 -5.55 1.35
CA SER A 152 13.62 -4.20 1.74
C SER A 152 12.77 -4.20 3.01
N ALA A 153 11.76 -5.08 3.08
CA ALA A 153 10.80 -5.16 4.17
C ALA A 153 10.35 -6.60 4.42
N ILE A 154 11.22 -7.42 5.02
CA ILE A 154 10.87 -8.74 5.57
C ILE A 154 11.34 -8.80 7.00
N TYR A 155 10.40 -8.83 7.94
CA TYR A 155 10.66 -8.78 9.37
C TYR A 155 10.83 -10.18 9.99
N SER A 156 11.22 -10.25 11.26
CA SER A 156 11.40 -11.54 11.95
C SER A 156 10.10 -12.34 12.06
N ASP A 157 8.94 -11.69 12.18
CA ASP A 157 7.64 -12.37 12.15
C ASP A 157 7.36 -13.07 10.81
N ASP A 158 7.70 -12.42 9.70
CA ASP A 158 7.59 -13.00 8.36
C ASP A 158 8.49 -14.23 8.18
N ILE A 159 9.74 -14.13 8.68
CA ILE A 159 10.68 -15.25 8.67
C ILE A 159 10.16 -16.40 9.52
N ARG A 160 9.61 -16.11 10.70
CA ARG A 160 8.98 -17.11 11.58
C ARG A 160 7.83 -17.80 10.87
N PHE A 161 6.88 -17.04 10.33
CA PHE A 161 5.74 -17.58 9.58
C PHE A 161 6.18 -18.49 8.43
N PHE A 162 7.14 -18.02 7.62
CA PHE A 162 7.62 -18.77 6.46
C PHE A 162 8.24 -20.12 6.87
N PHE A 163 9.14 -20.13 7.86
CA PHE A 163 9.81 -21.36 8.29
C PHE A 163 8.90 -22.30 9.10
N GLU A 164 7.97 -21.77 9.90
CA GLU A 164 6.93 -22.58 10.57
C GLU A 164 6.04 -23.30 9.56
N GLY A 165 5.60 -22.58 8.51
CA GLY A 165 4.76 -23.14 7.47
C GLY A 165 5.48 -24.10 6.53
N LEU A 166 6.79 -23.91 6.33
CA LEU A 166 7.62 -24.91 5.65
C LEU A 166 7.69 -26.21 6.45
N ASP A 167 8.02 -26.15 7.74
CA ASP A 167 8.36 -27.33 8.54
C ASP A 167 7.73 -27.31 9.94
N THR A 168 6.43 -27.58 9.97
CA THR A 168 5.56 -27.53 11.18
C THR A 168 6.08 -28.30 12.39
N GLY A 169 5.88 -27.73 13.58
CA GLY A 169 6.03 -28.43 14.86
C GLY A 169 7.44 -28.38 15.45
N ARG A 170 8.30 -27.50 14.95
CA ARG A 170 9.60 -27.19 15.54
C ARG A 170 9.66 -25.69 15.88
N PRO A 171 10.26 -25.30 17.02
CA PRO A 171 10.58 -23.90 17.26
C PRO A 171 11.44 -23.36 16.11
N VAL A 172 11.16 -22.14 15.67
CA VAL A 172 12.01 -21.46 14.69
C VAL A 172 13.22 -20.88 15.42
N ASP A 173 14.35 -21.54 15.25
CA ASP A 173 15.69 -21.11 15.64
C ASP A 173 16.67 -21.22 14.46
N MET A 174 17.88 -20.69 14.59
CA MET A 174 18.93 -20.78 13.57
C MET A 174 19.22 -22.20 13.07
N THR A 175 19.12 -23.22 13.94
CA THR A 175 19.36 -24.61 13.57
C THR A 175 18.24 -25.12 12.67
N SER A 176 16.99 -24.88 13.06
CA SER A 176 15.81 -25.26 12.30
C SER A 176 15.76 -24.54 10.95
N ILE A 177 16.09 -23.24 10.89
CA ILE A 177 16.19 -22.45 9.65
C ILE A 177 17.23 -23.09 8.72
N THR A 178 18.42 -23.39 9.25
CA THR A 178 19.50 -24.05 8.50
C THR A 178 19.07 -25.40 7.93
N GLU A 179 18.38 -26.22 8.72
CA GLU A 179 17.86 -27.51 8.28
C GLU A 179 16.78 -27.37 7.20
N SER A 180 15.85 -26.42 7.39
CA SER A 180 14.75 -26.13 6.47
C SER A 180 15.26 -25.65 5.12
N ILE A 181 16.17 -24.67 5.09
CA ILE A 181 16.80 -24.18 3.84
C ILE A 181 17.52 -25.33 3.12
N ASN A 182 18.30 -26.13 3.84
CA ASN A 182 19.03 -27.25 3.24
C ASN A 182 18.13 -28.36 2.67
N ARG A 183 16.92 -28.52 3.20
CA ARG A 183 15.94 -29.52 2.75
C ARG A 183 15.05 -28.99 1.63
N ARG A 184 14.64 -27.72 1.72
CA ARG A 184 13.66 -27.08 0.86
C ARG A 184 14.23 -25.88 0.12
N PHE A 185 15.47 -26.00 -0.35
CA PHE A 185 16.22 -24.89 -0.95
C PHE A 185 15.47 -24.20 -2.09
N THR A 186 14.80 -24.95 -2.97
CA THR A 186 14.02 -24.37 -4.07
C THR A 186 12.80 -23.57 -3.59
N ASP A 187 12.19 -23.95 -2.47
CA ASP A 187 11.06 -23.22 -1.89
C ASP A 187 11.59 -21.94 -1.20
N PHE A 188 12.74 -22.03 -0.53
CA PHE A 188 13.44 -20.88 0.05
C PHE A 188 13.81 -19.82 -1.00
N LEU A 189 14.30 -20.22 -2.18
CA LEU A 189 14.59 -19.28 -3.28
C LEU A 189 13.38 -18.47 -3.77
N LEU A 190 12.15 -18.90 -3.45
CA LEU A 190 10.97 -18.12 -3.81
C LEU A 190 10.88 -16.81 -3.01
N LEU A 191 11.48 -16.73 -1.80
CA LEU A 191 11.56 -15.47 -1.05
C LEU A 191 12.29 -14.38 -1.83
N ASP A 192 13.29 -14.73 -2.65
CA ASP A 192 14.01 -13.71 -3.41
C ASP A 192 13.09 -12.95 -4.37
N SER A 193 11.98 -13.55 -4.82
CA SER A 193 11.03 -12.85 -5.69
C SER A 193 10.40 -11.62 -5.03
N ILE A 194 10.50 -11.48 -3.70
CA ILE A 194 9.98 -10.34 -2.95
C ILE A 194 11.08 -9.44 -2.38
N ALA A 195 12.33 -9.57 -2.86
CA ALA A 195 13.50 -8.80 -2.40
C ALA A 195 13.27 -7.29 -2.32
N PHE A 196 12.64 -6.69 -3.33
CA PHE A 196 12.38 -5.25 -3.42
C PHE A 196 10.92 -4.88 -3.07
N HIS A 197 10.15 -5.79 -2.49
CA HIS A 197 8.74 -5.49 -2.19
C HIS A 197 8.66 -4.57 -0.98
N ASN A 198 8.03 -3.42 -1.16
CA ASN A 198 7.75 -2.49 -0.08
C ASN A 198 6.47 -2.87 0.67
N GLU A 199 6.40 -2.37 1.89
CA GLU A 199 5.26 -2.50 2.79
C GLU A 199 3.97 -2.00 2.14
N SER A 200 2.86 -2.63 2.52
CA SER A 200 1.53 -2.22 2.08
C SER A 200 0.99 -1.26 3.12
N MET A 201 0.98 0.05 2.83
CA MET A 201 0.36 1.01 3.74
C MET A 201 -0.87 1.65 3.11
N ILE A 202 -1.92 1.80 3.91
CA ILE A 202 -3.04 2.70 3.64
C ILE A 202 -3.12 3.65 4.83
N GLU A 203 -3.02 4.95 4.56
CA GLU A 203 -2.82 5.98 5.59
C GLU A 203 -1.56 5.66 6.42
N ASP A 204 -1.72 5.27 7.68
CA ASP A 204 -0.67 4.91 8.63
C ASP A 204 -0.86 3.46 9.18
N GLU A 205 -1.45 2.58 8.39
CA GLU A 205 -1.69 1.17 8.73
C GLU A 205 -1.03 0.24 7.73
N TYR A 206 -0.26 -0.72 8.24
CA TYR A 206 0.22 -1.84 7.44
C TYR A 206 -0.93 -2.80 7.14
N ILE A 207 -1.05 -3.17 5.86
CA ILE A 207 -1.99 -4.17 5.37
C ILE A 207 -1.28 -5.52 5.34
N ASP A 208 -1.49 -6.30 6.40
CA ASP A 208 -0.90 -7.62 6.62
C ASP A 208 -2.01 -8.63 6.98
N ILE A 209 -1.65 -9.84 7.40
CA ILE A 209 -2.59 -10.80 7.99
C ILE A 209 -2.21 -11.03 9.43
N TYR A 210 -3.15 -10.77 10.33
CA TYR A 210 -3.06 -11.06 11.75
C TYR A 210 -3.99 -12.21 12.10
N TRP A 211 -3.46 -13.26 12.72
CA TRP A 211 -4.19 -14.48 13.04
C TRP A 211 -3.91 -14.96 14.46
N ASP A 212 -4.97 -15.04 15.27
CA ASP A 212 -4.90 -15.59 16.63
C ASP A 212 -5.95 -16.65 16.89
N GLU A 213 -5.63 -17.61 17.75
CA GLU A 213 -6.57 -18.62 18.23
C GLU A 213 -6.66 -18.68 19.76
N PHE A 214 -7.90 -18.73 20.28
CA PHE A 214 -8.16 -18.77 21.71
C PHE A 214 -9.21 -19.84 22.07
N PRO A 215 -9.10 -20.46 23.26
CA PRO A 215 -10.17 -21.30 23.79
C PRO A 215 -11.39 -20.46 24.19
N ILE A 216 -12.58 -20.99 23.94
CA ILE A 216 -13.85 -20.41 24.41
C ILE A 216 -14.49 -21.31 25.46
N GLY A 217 -15.20 -20.70 26.41
CA GLY A 217 -15.90 -21.43 27.47
C GLY A 217 -17.28 -21.92 27.03
N ALA A 218 -17.89 -22.80 27.82
CA ALA A 218 -19.23 -23.34 27.56
C ALA A 218 -20.35 -22.28 27.57
N GLU A 219 -20.11 -21.12 28.20
CA GLU A 219 -21.04 -19.98 28.27
C GLU A 219 -20.84 -18.98 27.11
N PHE A 220 -19.94 -19.26 26.17
CA PHE A 220 -19.66 -18.38 25.04
C PHE A 220 -20.90 -18.17 24.16
N ASP A 221 -21.30 -16.90 23.98
CA ASP A 221 -22.41 -16.51 23.12
C ASP A 221 -22.01 -15.40 22.16
N THR A 222 -21.93 -15.76 20.88
CA THR A 222 -21.66 -14.84 19.76
C THR A 222 -22.57 -13.60 19.73
N ARG A 223 -23.79 -13.64 20.30
CA ARG A 223 -24.73 -12.50 20.34
C ARG A 223 -24.31 -11.42 21.33
N GLN A 224 -23.40 -11.75 22.24
CA GLN A 224 -22.89 -10.79 23.21
C GLN A 224 -21.73 -9.96 22.65
N ILE A 225 -21.13 -10.39 21.54
CA ILE A 225 -20.08 -9.65 20.84
C ILE A 225 -20.69 -8.40 20.20
N PRO A 226 -20.25 -7.17 20.57
CA PRO A 226 -20.76 -5.93 20.00
C PRO A 226 -20.43 -5.78 18.51
N GLY A 227 -21.11 -4.86 17.82
CA GLY A 227 -20.98 -4.65 16.37
C GLY A 227 -22.08 -5.33 15.55
N LYS A 228 -22.21 -4.92 14.28
CA LYS A 228 -23.01 -5.62 13.27
C LYS A 228 -22.09 -6.53 12.46
N TRP A 229 -22.55 -7.75 12.27
CA TRP A 229 -21.77 -8.81 11.65
C TRP A 229 -22.57 -9.47 10.53
N ARG A 230 -21.91 -9.76 9.42
CA ARG A 230 -22.40 -10.73 8.44
C ARG A 230 -22.06 -12.11 8.97
N HIS A 231 -23.03 -13.02 8.94
CA HIS A 231 -22.88 -14.34 9.52
C HIS A 231 -23.03 -15.42 8.46
N SER A 232 -22.21 -16.46 8.57
CA SER A 232 -22.34 -17.68 7.79
C SER A 232 -22.10 -18.88 8.70
N ARG A 233 -22.92 -19.93 8.58
CA ARG A 233 -22.85 -21.13 9.43
C ARG A 233 -22.84 -22.40 8.59
N SER A 234 -22.01 -23.35 8.99
CA SER A 234 -21.95 -24.69 8.40
C SER A 234 -21.57 -25.70 9.49
N GLY A 235 -22.51 -26.58 9.87
CA GLY A 235 -22.30 -27.53 10.97
C GLY A 235 -21.92 -26.81 12.27
N ASN A 236 -20.78 -27.20 12.86
CA ASN A 236 -20.23 -26.62 14.10
C ASN A 236 -19.43 -25.31 13.89
N PHE A 237 -19.29 -24.88 12.62
CA PHE A 237 -18.52 -23.70 12.24
C PHE A 237 -19.42 -22.49 12.03
N HIS A 238 -19.02 -21.37 12.62
CA HIS A 238 -19.66 -20.07 12.44
C HIS A 238 -18.58 -19.04 12.07
N CYS A 239 -18.75 -18.40 10.92
CA CYS A 239 -17.93 -17.27 10.49
C CYS A 239 -18.73 -15.98 10.66
N MET A 240 -18.10 -14.96 11.23
CA MET A 240 -18.64 -13.61 11.42
C MET A 240 -17.67 -12.62 10.79
N VAL A 241 -18.12 -11.86 9.79
CA VAL A 241 -17.32 -10.79 9.18
C VAL A 241 -17.91 -9.46 9.63
N PHE A 242 -17.08 -8.58 10.16
CA PHE A 242 -17.51 -7.27 10.62
C PHE A 242 -18.10 -6.47 9.46
N ASP A 243 -19.18 -5.73 9.73
CA ASP A 243 -19.87 -4.91 8.74
C ASP A 243 -19.89 -3.44 9.17
N SER A 244 -20.36 -3.16 10.39
CA SER A 244 -20.40 -1.79 10.90
C SER A 244 -20.60 -1.74 12.42
N PRO A 245 -20.21 -0.64 13.10
CA PRO A 245 -20.40 -0.50 14.54
C PRO A 245 -21.89 -0.39 14.92
N ASP A 246 -22.31 -1.12 15.95
CA ASP A 246 -23.65 -1.05 16.54
C ASP A 246 -23.71 -0.08 17.74
N LYS A 247 -24.89 0.05 18.38
CA LYS A 247 -25.05 0.94 19.53
C LYS A 247 -24.21 0.51 20.75
N ARG A 248 -23.99 -0.79 20.94
CA ARG A 248 -23.22 -1.30 22.09
C ARG A 248 -21.74 -1.00 21.89
N MET A 249 -21.20 -1.27 20.70
CA MET A 249 -19.82 -0.96 20.36
C MET A 249 -19.52 0.54 20.50
N ARG A 250 -20.41 1.40 19.98
CA ARG A 250 -20.28 2.87 20.11
C ARG A 250 -20.39 3.40 21.54
N SER A 251 -20.77 2.58 22.51
CA SER A 251 -20.84 2.95 23.93
C SER A 251 -19.64 2.44 24.74
N LEU A 252 -18.76 1.66 24.12
CA LEU A 252 -17.54 1.17 24.76
C LEU A 252 -16.50 2.29 24.82
N PRO A 253 -15.68 2.34 25.89
CA PRO A 253 -14.53 3.23 25.93
C PRO A 253 -13.58 2.89 24.78
N VAL A 254 -12.98 3.92 24.19
CA VAL A 254 -11.95 3.76 23.15
C VAL A 254 -10.65 3.32 23.83
N PRO A 255 -10.07 2.16 23.47
CA PRO A 255 -8.76 1.76 23.95
C PRO A 255 -7.70 2.81 23.62
N HIS A 256 -6.66 2.92 24.45
CA HIS A 256 -5.58 3.89 24.25
C HIS A 256 -4.94 3.76 22.87
N ASP A 257 -4.73 2.53 22.40
CA ASP A 257 -4.08 2.25 21.12
C ASP A 257 -4.98 2.52 19.91
N LEU A 258 -6.28 2.76 20.14
CA LEU A 258 -7.28 3.06 19.11
C LEU A 258 -7.78 4.51 19.16
N GLN A 259 -7.10 5.40 19.90
CA GLN A 259 -7.52 6.80 20.03
C GLN A 259 -7.63 7.53 18.68
N ARG A 260 -6.80 7.18 17.70
CA ARG A 260 -6.89 7.73 16.33
C ARG A 260 -8.21 7.36 15.61
N PHE A 261 -8.89 6.31 16.04
CA PHE A 261 -10.19 5.88 15.51
C PHE A 261 -11.37 6.31 16.38
N ALA A 262 -11.13 7.17 17.37
CA ALA A 262 -12.21 7.78 18.13
C ALA A 262 -13.10 8.62 17.21
N ASN A 263 -14.41 8.51 17.39
CA ASN A 263 -15.34 9.40 16.71
C ASN A 263 -15.16 10.85 17.20
N GLU A 264 -15.72 11.82 16.47
CA GLU A 264 -15.65 13.26 16.78
C GLU A 264 -16.06 13.62 18.23
N SER A 265 -16.88 12.78 18.86
CA SER A 265 -17.34 12.98 20.24
C SER A 265 -16.45 12.33 21.31
N GLY A 266 -15.38 11.63 20.92
CA GLY A 266 -14.45 10.89 21.79
C GLY A 266 -15.05 9.68 22.52
N ASN A 267 -16.33 9.36 22.29
CA ASN A 267 -17.11 8.43 23.12
C ASN A 267 -17.38 7.07 22.44
N GLY A 268 -16.72 6.77 21.34
CA GLY A 268 -16.79 5.47 20.66
C GLY A 268 -15.84 5.44 19.47
N TRP A 269 -15.41 4.25 19.08
CA TRP A 269 -14.41 4.08 18.03
C TRP A 269 -14.98 3.39 16.79
N GLN A 270 -14.31 3.56 15.65
CA GLN A 270 -14.67 2.95 14.37
C GLN A 270 -13.60 1.94 13.95
N PHE A 271 -13.98 0.93 13.14
CA PHE A 271 -12.98 0.13 12.43
C PHE A 271 -12.47 0.94 11.23
N PRO A 272 -11.19 0.77 10.82
CA PRO A 272 -10.73 1.30 9.55
C PRO A 272 -11.59 0.74 8.40
N GLU A 273 -12.08 1.60 7.51
CA GLU A 273 -13.03 1.19 6.45
C GLU A 273 -12.43 0.18 5.46
N PHE A 274 -11.11 0.23 5.29
CA PHE A 274 -10.34 -0.65 4.41
C PHE A 274 -9.91 -1.97 5.10
N ALA A 275 -10.13 -2.12 6.41
CA ALA A 275 -9.67 -3.28 7.14
C ALA A 275 -10.69 -4.43 7.12
N ILE A 276 -10.18 -5.64 6.90
CA ILE A 276 -10.91 -6.88 7.13
C ILE A 276 -10.84 -7.18 8.63
N ALA A 277 -11.98 -7.55 9.20
CA ALA A 277 -12.07 -8.08 10.56
C ALA A 277 -13.09 -9.22 10.59
N ALA A 278 -12.64 -10.41 10.97
CA ALA A 278 -13.46 -11.62 10.97
C ALA A 278 -13.18 -12.51 12.18
N LEU A 279 -14.23 -13.22 12.61
CA LEU A 279 -14.18 -14.22 13.67
C LEU A 279 -14.60 -15.57 13.11
N PHE A 280 -13.87 -16.61 13.47
CA PHE A 280 -14.20 -18.00 13.17
C PHE A 280 -14.43 -18.73 14.48
N ILE A 281 -15.58 -19.38 14.62
CA ILE A 281 -15.95 -20.11 15.83
C ILE A 281 -16.14 -21.58 15.47
N ASP A 282 -15.44 -22.45 16.19
CA ASP A 282 -15.62 -23.89 16.15
C ASP A 282 -16.22 -24.34 17.49
N SER A 283 -17.51 -24.66 17.45
CA SER A 283 -18.25 -25.08 18.65
C SER A 283 -17.87 -26.49 19.12
N GLU A 284 -17.27 -27.32 18.25
CA GLU A 284 -16.85 -28.67 18.62
C GLU A 284 -15.50 -28.63 19.35
N ARG A 285 -14.56 -27.84 18.82
CA ARG A 285 -13.24 -27.64 19.44
C ARG A 285 -13.26 -26.64 20.58
N GLN A 286 -14.37 -25.92 20.76
CA GLN A 286 -14.49 -24.82 21.72
C GLN A 286 -13.36 -23.80 21.50
N ARG A 287 -13.23 -23.33 20.26
CA ARG A 287 -12.22 -22.35 19.85
C ARG A 287 -12.85 -21.17 19.12
N ILE A 288 -12.22 -20.01 19.27
CA ILE A 288 -12.41 -18.84 18.42
C ILE A 288 -11.08 -18.48 17.76
N ALA A 289 -11.12 -18.12 16.48
CA ALA A 289 -10.00 -17.51 15.79
C ALA A 289 -10.37 -16.11 15.31
N LEU A 290 -9.39 -15.20 15.37
CA LEU A 290 -9.49 -13.81 14.97
C LEU A 290 -8.64 -13.64 13.72
N LEU A 291 -9.21 -13.03 12.69
CA LEU A 291 -8.52 -12.63 11.46
C LEU A 291 -8.71 -11.14 11.27
N ALA A 292 -7.61 -10.42 11.13
CA ALA A 292 -7.63 -9.01 10.74
C ALA A 292 -6.61 -8.70 9.66
N SER A 293 -6.85 -7.66 8.87
CA SER A 293 -5.89 -7.20 7.86
C SER A 293 -5.04 -6.00 8.27
N THR A 294 -5.24 -5.46 9.47
CA THR A 294 -4.45 -4.36 10.03
C THR A 294 -4.26 -4.58 11.53
N GLN A 295 -3.19 -4.02 12.11
CA GLN A 295 -2.93 -4.15 13.53
C GLN A 295 -4.06 -3.54 14.36
N SER A 296 -4.57 -2.37 13.97
CA SER A 296 -5.67 -1.78 14.71
C SER A 296 -6.95 -2.59 14.61
N ALA A 297 -7.27 -3.19 13.47
CA ALA A 297 -8.40 -4.11 13.35
C ALA A 297 -8.21 -5.37 14.21
N TRP A 298 -6.98 -5.85 14.37
CA TRP A 298 -6.67 -6.95 15.29
C TRP A 298 -6.91 -6.55 16.76
N ILE A 299 -6.33 -5.44 17.22
CA ILE A 299 -6.54 -4.88 18.59
C ILE A 299 -8.04 -4.71 18.85
N SER A 300 -8.74 -4.18 17.85
CA SER A 300 -10.19 -3.99 17.87
C SER A 300 -10.96 -5.29 18.12
N LEU A 301 -10.60 -6.38 17.42
CA LEU A 301 -11.21 -7.68 17.63
C LEU A 301 -10.95 -8.23 19.04
N LEU A 302 -9.73 -8.06 19.58
CA LEU A 302 -9.40 -8.48 20.94
C LEU A 302 -10.36 -7.81 21.96
N HIS A 303 -10.53 -6.49 21.88
CA HIS A 303 -11.41 -5.75 22.79
C HIS A 303 -12.90 -6.13 22.65
N LEU A 304 -13.36 -6.45 21.44
CA LEU A 304 -14.75 -6.86 21.21
C LEU A 304 -15.04 -8.28 21.71
N VAL A 305 -14.05 -9.17 21.64
CA VAL A 305 -14.21 -10.58 22.00
C VAL A 305 -13.98 -10.82 23.50
N ALA A 306 -13.06 -10.07 24.13
CA ALA A 306 -12.67 -10.22 25.54
C ALA A 306 -13.84 -10.36 26.54
N PRO A 307 -14.96 -9.61 26.44
CA PRO A 307 -16.09 -9.75 27.36
C PRO A 307 -16.77 -11.12 27.30
N THR A 308 -16.61 -11.86 26.20
CA THR A 308 -17.28 -13.15 25.93
C THR A 308 -16.33 -14.33 25.94
N ALA A 309 -15.02 -14.11 25.74
CA ALA A 309 -13.99 -15.12 25.79
C ALA A 309 -12.86 -14.64 26.73
N PRO A 310 -12.88 -15.01 28.02
CA PRO A 310 -11.91 -14.52 29.01
C PRO A 310 -10.45 -14.87 28.73
N ALA A 311 -10.18 -15.82 27.84
CA ALA A 311 -8.83 -16.14 27.39
C ALA A 311 -8.26 -15.08 26.43
N VAL A 312 -9.11 -14.22 25.88
CA VAL A 312 -8.73 -13.04 25.10
C VAL A 312 -8.63 -11.88 26.08
N ASP A 313 -7.40 -11.54 26.44
CA ASP A 313 -7.12 -10.44 27.36
C ASP A 313 -6.23 -9.39 26.65
N PRO A 314 -6.83 -8.28 26.17
CA PRO A 314 -6.10 -7.23 25.46
C PRO A 314 -5.00 -6.57 26.30
N GLU A 315 -5.03 -6.66 27.63
CA GLU A 315 -3.99 -6.06 28.48
C GLU A 315 -2.73 -6.92 28.59
N THR A 316 -2.83 -8.22 28.28
CA THR A 316 -1.70 -9.17 28.37
C THR A 316 -1.21 -9.68 27.03
N ILE A 317 -2.05 -9.61 25.99
CA ILE A 317 -1.69 -9.95 24.61
C ILE A 317 -1.09 -8.72 23.94
N LEU A 318 0.25 -8.66 23.87
CA LEU A 318 0.97 -7.52 23.27
C LEU A 318 1.19 -7.68 21.77
N ASP A 319 1.38 -8.92 21.32
CA ASP A 319 1.73 -9.26 19.94
C ASP A 319 0.79 -10.36 19.41
N PRO A 320 0.49 -10.38 18.11
CA PRO A 320 -0.25 -11.46 17.48
C PRO A 320 0.52 -12.78 17.59
N GLN A 321 -0.19 -13.90 17.73
CA GLN A 321 0.37 -15.25 17.67
C GLN A 321 0.97 -15.54 16.28
N GLN A 322 0.34 -15.00 15.24
CA GLN A 322 0.79 -15.10 13.85
C GLN A 322 0.51 -13.78 13.13
N SER A 323 1.54 -13.22 12.51
CA SER A 323 1.48 -12.08 11.60
C SER A 323 2.25 -12.45 10.33
N VAL A 324 1.75 -12.01 9.17
CA VAL A 324 2.47 -12.20 7.89
C VAL A 324 2.13 -11.09 6.92
N SER A 325 3.16 -10.57 6.27
CA SER A 325 3.01 -9.58 5.22
C SER A 325 2.47 -10.18 3.93
N LEU A 326 1.72 -9.39 3.15
CA LEU A 326 1.18 -9.85 1.87
C LEU A 326 2.25 -10.40 0.90
N PRO A 327 3.47 -9.82 0.79
CA PRO A 327 4.53 -10.40 -0.03
C PRO A 327 4.90 -11.84 0.39
N VAL A 328 5.08 -12.09 1.68
CA VAL A 328 5.48 -13.40 2.20
C VAL A 328 4.33 -14.40 2.09
N LEU A 329 3.09 -13.96 2.25
CA LEU A 329 1.91 -14.76 1.95
C LEU A 329 1.89 -15.20 0.47
N ALA A 330 2.14 -14.26 -0.46
CA ALA A 330 2.15 -14.53 -1.90
C ALA A 330 3.23 -15.56 -2.30
N VAL A 331 4.36 -15.56 -1.61
CA VAL A 331 5.40 -16.60 -1.75
C VAL A 331 4.89 -17.93 -1.19
N SER A 332 4.35 -17.91 0.02
CA SER A 332 3.94 -19.11 0.75
C SER A 332 2.86 -19.93 0.03
N VAL A 333 1.89 -19.25 -0.61
CA VAL A 333 0.80 -19.91 -1.38
C VAL A 333 1.29 -20.64 -2.65
N GLN A 334 2.50 -20.36 -3.13
CA GLN A 334 3.11 -21.08 -4.25
C GLN A 334 3.66 -22.45 -3.85
N ILE A 335 3.83 -22.71 -2.55
CA ILE A 335 4.51 -23.91 -2.03
C ILE A 335 3.50 -25.03 -1.79
N ARG A 336 3.65 -26.14 -2.51
CA ARG A 336 2.65 -27.22 -2.66
C ARG A 336 2.19 -27.92 -1.36
N ASN A 337 2.85 -27.72 -0.23
CA ASN A 337 2.41 -28.24 1.07
C ASN A 337 2.79 -27.27 2.19
N PHE A 338 2.64 -25.97 1.94
CA PHE A 338 2.81 -24.98 3.00
C PHE A 338 1.69 -25.14 4.03
N ALA A 339 2.07 -25.16 5.29
CA ALA A 339 1.15 -25.34 6.40
C ALA A 339 0.73 -23.98 6.98
N PHE A 340 -0.37 -23.45 6.47
CA PHE A 340 -0.93 -22.20 6.99
C PHE A 340 -1.51 -22.41 8.40
N PRO A 341 -1.34 -21.46 9.33
CA PRO A 341 -1.92 -21.53 10.67
C PRO A 341 -3.45 -21.76 10.64
N TRP A 342 -4.13 -21.09 9.71
CA TRP A 342 -5.58 -21.19 9.50
C TRP A 342 -6.02 -22.40 8.64
N GLN A 343 -5.13 -23.31 8.24
CA GLN A 343 -5.48 -24.42 7.32
C GLN A 343 -6.58 -25.33 7.89
N ALA A 344 -6.56 -25.59 9.20
CA ALA A 344 -7.57 -26.40 9.87
C ALA A 344 -8.98 -25.76 9.84
N TRP A 345 -9.04 -24.43 9.80
CA TRP A 345 -10.26 -23.65 9.68
C TRP A 345 -10.75 -23.60 8.24
N HIS A 346 -9.84 -23.42 7.27
CA HIS A 346 -10.16 -23.40 5.85
C HIS A 346 -10.83 -24.69 5.35
N LEU A 347 -10.38 -25.86 5.84
CA LEU A 347 -10.98 -27.15 5.47
C LEU A 347 -12.46 -27.28 5.87
N GLN A 348 -12.84 -26.62 6.97
CA GLN A 348 -14.18 -26.68 7.55
C GLN A 348 -14.96 -25.38 7.33
N ALA A 349 -14.36 -24.45 6.57
CA ALA A 349 -14.86 -23.11 6.35
C ALA A 349 -16.19 -23.11 5.59
N THR A 350 -17.05 -22.18 6.00
CA THR A 350 -18.25 -21.80 5.25
C THR A 350 -17.86 -21.14 3.92
N PRO A 351 -18.76 -21.02 2.92
CA PRO A 351 -18.45 -20.31 1.66
C PRO A 351 -17.88 -18.90 1.89
N MET A 352 -18.53 -18.09 2.72
CA MET A 352 -18.06 -16.75 3.10
C MET A 352 -16.64 -16.74 3.70
N ALA A 353 -16.31 -17.75 4.49
CA ALA A 353 -14.98 -17.89 5.08
C ALA A 353 -13.92 -18.24 4.03
N LYS A 354 -14.26 -19.11 3.08
CA LYS A 354 -13.37 -19.46 1.96
C LYS A 354 -13.16 -18.28 1.04
N ASP A 355 -14.23 -17.54 0.73
CA ASP A 355 -14.17 -16.36 -0.12
C ASP A 355 -13.21 -15.32 0.49
N LEU A 356 -13.24 -15.11 1.80
CA LEU A 356 -12.34 -14.17 2.49
C LEU A 356 -10.86 -14.58 2.38
N PHE A 357 -10.54 -15.85 2.60
CA PHE A 357 -9.16 -16.33 2.44
C PHE A 357 -8.70 -16.27 0.98
N ASN A 358 -9.58 -16.63 0.05
CA ASN A 358 -9.29 -16.56 -1.39
C ASN A 358 -9.06 -15.10 -1.85
N GLU A 359 -9.80 -14.14 -1.29
CA GLU A 359 -9.64 -12.71 -1.58
C GLU A 359 -8.27 -12.20 -1.09
N LEU A 360 -7.90 -12.52 0.16
CA LEU A 360 -6.58 -12.18 0.71
C LEU A 360 -5.43 -12.80 -0.11
N GLU A 361 -5.56 -14.08 -0.47
CA GLU A 361 -4.59 -14.77 -1.32
C GLU A 361 -4.51 -14.12 -2.72
N HIS A 362 -5.65 -13.76 -3.31
CA HIS A 362 -5.70 -13.10 -4.61
C HIS A 362 -5.06 -11.71 -4.59
N VAL A 363 -5.32 -10.90 -3.56
CA VAL A 363 -4.68 -9.59 -3.36
C VAL A 363 -3.17 -9.73 -3.23
N ALA A 364 -2.70 -10.65 -2.37
CA ALA A 364 -1.29 -10.91 -2.17
C ALA A 364 -0.58 -11.33 -3.47
N LYS A 365 -1.16 -12.29 -4.21
CA LYS A 365 -0.63 -12.75 -5.51
C LYS A 365 -0.61 -11.64 -6.55
N SER A 366 -1.69 -10.88 -6.67
CA SER A 366 -1.80 -9.80 -7.66
C SER A 366 -0.77 -8.70 -7.41
N ARG A 367 -0.58 -8.31 -6.14
CA ARG A 367 0.45 -7.36 -5.73
C ARG A 367 1.86 -7.90 -5.99
N ALA A 368 2.11 -9.17 -5.68
CA ALA A 368 3.42 -9.77 -5.92
C ALA A 368 3.79 -9.77 -7.41
N VAL A 369 2.86 -10.15 -8.29
CA VAL A 369 3.10 -10.12 -9.74
C VAL A 369 3.26 -8.69 -10.25
N LEU A 370 2.49 -7.73 -9.72
CA LEU A 370 2.62 -6.31 -10.07
C LEU A 370 4.00 -5.76 -9.73
N ASN A 371 4.49 -5.99 -8.52
CA ASN A 371 5.84 -5.55 -8.13
C ASN A 371 6.92 -6.25 -8.97
N GLU A 372 6.81 -7.57 -9.17
CA GLU A 372 7.72 -8.30 -10.05
C GLU A 372 7.75 -7.71 -11.48
N TYR A 373 6.59 -7.29 -12.00
CA TYR A 373 6.45 -6.67 -13.31
C TYR A 373 7.06 -5.27 -13.37
N LEU A 374 6.84 -4.44 -12.36
CA LEU A 374 7.41 -3.08 -12.27
C LEU A 374 8.93 -3.15 -12.14
N ASP A 375 9.45 -3.96 -11.23
CA ASP A 375 10.89 -4.16 -11.02
C ASP A 375 11.56 -4.68 -12.30
N ALA A 376 10.94 -5.64 -12.98
CA ALA A 376 11.48 -6.17 -14.22
C ALA A 376 11.59 -5.11 -15.32
N ARG A 377 10.66 -4.16 -15.36
CA ARG A 377 10.71 -3.06 -16.32
C ARG A 377 11.76 -2.02 -15.95
N GLU A 378 11.85 -1.66 -14.67
CA GLU A 378 12.85 -0.71 -14.16
C GLU A 378 14.28 -1.24 -14.36
N LEU A 379 14.52 -2.49 -13.97
CA LEU A 379 15.84 -3.14 -14.01
C LEU A 379 16.14 -3.84 -15.35
N SER A 380 15.27 -3.69 -16.34
CA SER A 380 15.37 -4.34 -17.66
C SER A 380 15.57 -5.86 -17.59
N LEU A 381 14.94 -6.52 -16.61
CA LEU A 381 15.00 -7.95 -16.41
C LEU A 381 14.12 -8.69 -17.41
N ARG A 382 14.43 -9.96 -17.67
CA ARG A 382 13.54 -10.83 -18.43
C ARG A 382 12.33 -11.19 -17.57
N PHE A 383 11.13 -10.84 -18.03
CA PHE A 383 9.89 -11.19 -17.36
C PHE A 383 8.77 -11.48 -18.36
N ASP A 384 8.17 -12.67 -18.25
CA ASP A 384 7.02 -13.09 -19.05
C ASP A 384 5.76 -12.97 -18.19
N LEU A 385 5.07 -11.84 -18.33
CA LEU A 385 3.89 -11.51 -17.54
C LEU A 385 2.80 -12.57 -17.67
N ASP A 386 2.50 -13.03 -18.89
CA ASP A 386 1.44 -14.01 -19.13
C ASP A 386 1.75 -15.36 -18.47
N ALA A 387 2.98 -15.84 -18.61
CA ALA A 387 3.41 -17.09 -17.98
C ALA A 387 3.42 -17.00 -16.45
N ARG A 388 3.85 -15.85 -15.90
CA ARG A 388 3.86 -15.62 -14.45
C ARG A 388 2.45 -15.47 -13.87
N CYS A 389 1.59 -14.67 -14.50
CA CYS A 389 0.17 -14.53 -14.17
C CYS A 389 -0.54 -15.88 -14.16
N LYS A 390 -0.31 -16.72 -15.18
CA LYS A 390 -0.85 -18.08 -15.24
C LYS A 390 -0.39 -18.98 -14.10
N ARG A 391 0.86 -18.84 -13.64
CA ARG A 391 1.39 -19.59 -12.49
C ARG A 391 0.75 -19.14 -11.18
N MET A 392 0.54 -17.84 -11.06
CA MET A 392 0.01 -17.21 -9.85
C MET A 392 -1.52 -17.23 -9.79
N ASP A 393 -2.21 -17.63 -10.87
CA ASP A 393 -3.67 -17.53 -10.99
C ASP A 393 -4.19 -16.08 -10.85
N VAL A 394 -3.51 -15.17 -11.57
CA VAL A 394 -3.82 -13.73 -11.62
C VAL A 394 -4.13 -13.36 -13.07
N ASP A 395 -5.10 -12.46 -13.29
CA ASP A 395 -5.37 -11.92 -14.62
C ASP A 395 -4.30 -10.89 -15.02
N ALA A 396 -3.61 -11.12 -16.14
CA ALA A 396 -2.58 -10.21 -16.64
C ALA A 396 -3.11 -8.81 -16.97
N SER A 397 -4.38 -8.67 -17.37
CA SER A 397 -4.99 -7.37 -17.68
C SER A 397 -5.09 -6.48 -16.44
N VAL A 398 -5.43 -7.06 -15.29
CA VAL A 398 -5.49 -6.36 -14.00
C VAL A 398 -4.11 -5.81 -13.62
N VAL A 399 -3.05 -6.62 -13.77
CA VAL A 399 -1.67 -6.19 -13.46
C VAL A 399 -1.23 -5.04 -14.38
N VAL A 400 -1.54 -5.10 -15.67
CA VAL A 400 -1.21 -4.03 -16.63
C VAL A 400 -1.96 -2.74 -16.29
N GLU A 401 -3.23 -2.82 -15.90
CA GLU A 401 -4.02 -1.65 -15.51
C GLU A 401 -3.48 -1.02 -14.22
N LEU A 402 -3.21 -1.81 -13.19
CA LEU A 402 -2.63 -1.34 -11.93
C LEU A 402 -1.25 -0.69 -12.14
N ALA A 403 -0.40 -1.29 -12.99
CA ALA A 403 0.90 -0.71 -13.32
C ALA A 403 0.77 0.69 -13.96
N LYS A 404 -0.21 0.88 -14.86
CA LYS A 404 -0.48 2.20 -15.45
C LYS A 404 -0.95 3.21 -14.41
N VAL A 405 -1.77 2.79 -13.45
CA VAL A 405 -2.22 3.66 -12.34
C VAL A 405 -1.00 4.11 -11.52
N ILE A 406 -0.11 3.18 -11.14
CA ILE A 406 1.10 3.48 -10.38
C ILE A 406 2.03 4.42 -11.16
N GLU A 407 2.25 4.17 -12.45
CA GLU A 407 3.06 5.06 -13.29
C GLU A 407 2.46 6.47 -13.39
N ASN A 408 1.14 6.57 -13.49
CA ASN A 408 0.45 7.85 -13.51
C ASN A 408 0.53 8.56 -12.14
N MET A 409 0.50 7.81 -11.03
CA MET A 409 0.70 8.36 -9.68
C MET A 409 2.14 8.81 -9.45
N GLY A 410 3.14 8.03 -9.91
CA GLY A 410 4.56 8.41 -9.83
C GLY A 410 4.87 9.70 -10.59
N ARG A 411 4.24 9.89 -11.77
CA ARG A 411 4.32 11.18 -12.49
C ARG A 411 3.70 12.35 -11.72
N ARG A 412 2.65 12.10 -10.93
CA ARG A 412 2.08 13.13 -10.03
C ARG A 412 2.98 13.42 -8.83
N ALA A 413 3.82 12.47 -8.38
CA ALA A 413 4.74 12.64 -7.25
C ALA A 413 6.06 13.36 -7.61
N GLU A 414 6.46 13.34 -8.90
CA GLU A 414 7.59 14.15 -9.41
C GLU A 414 7.24 15.64 -9.58
N ILE A 415 5.98 15.98 -9.35
CA ILE A 415 5.47 17.34 -9.41
C ILE A 415 5.53 17.89 -7.99
N PRO A 416 6.28 18.97 -7.74
CA PRO A 416 6.43 19.47 -6.38
C PRO A 416 5.06 19.83 -5.78
N ASP A 417 4.91 19.63 -4.47
CA ASP A 417 3.65 19.71 -3.73
C ASP A 417 2.86 21.03 -3.89
N ASP A 418 3.51 22.06 -4.44
CA ASP A 418 3.01 23.40 -4.75
C ASP A 418 2.55 23.58 -6.21
N MET A 419 2.75 22.59 -7.07
CA MET A 419 2.38 22.62 -8.48
C MET A 419 1.10 21.82 -8.74
N PHE A 420 0.10 22.52 -9.24
CA PHE A 420 -1.14 21.93 -9.70
C PHE A 420 -0.94 21.16 -11.02
N ASP A 421 -1.20 19.85 -11.04
CA ASP A 421 -1.18 19.03 -12.25
C ASP A 421 -2.53 18.34 -12.52
N ILE A 422 -3.13 18.65 -13.68
CA ILE A 422 -4.34 17.97 -14.16
C ILE A 422 -3.92 16.85 -15.11
N THR A 423 -3.80 15.66 -14.56
CA THR A 423 -3.76 14.45 -15.37
C THR A 423 -5.16 14.14 -15.89
N THR A 424 -5.51 14.59 -17.12
CA THR A 424 -6.04 13.72 -18.21
C THR A 424 -6.63 14.42 -19.44
N ILE A 425 -6.88 15.74 -19.52
CA ILE A 425 -7.47 16.36 -20.75
C ILE A 425 -6.98 17.80 -20.98
N ASP A 426 -5.67 18.01 -21.12
CA ASP A 426 -5.08 19.36 -21.08
C ASP A 426 -4.83 20.05 -22.43
N GLY A 427 -5.06 19.38 -23.56
CA GLY A 427 -4.89 20.03 -24.87
C GLY A 427 -5.98 21.08 -25.20
N ASP A 428 -7.20 20.87 -24.72
CA ASP A 428 -8.40 21.51 -25.27
C ASP A 428 -9.01 22.61 -24.39
N PHE A 429 -8.59 22.76 -23.12
CA PHE A 429 -9.24 23.64 -22.13
C PHE A 429 -8.31 24.68 -21.48
N VAL A 430 -7.33 25.19 -22.22
CA VAL A 430 -6.43 26.27 -21.76
C VAL A 430 -7.07 27.65 -21.94
N LEU A 431 -6.90 28.54 -20.96
CA LEU A 431 -7.28 29.96 -21.08
C LEU A 431 -6.09 30.81 -21.57
N PRO A 432 -5.99 31.14 -22.87
CA PRO A 432 -4.85 31.88 -23.39
C PRO A 432 -4.86 33.35 -22.93
N GLY A 433 -3.66 33.89 -22.70
CA GLY A 433 -3.43 35.32 -22.52
C GLY A 433 -3.86 35.90 -21.17
N LEU A 434 -4.12 35.08 -20.16
CA LEU A 434 -4.34 35.55 -18.79
C LEU A 434 -2.99 35.97 -18.18
N GLU A 435 -2.85 37.24 -17.81
CA GLU A 435 -1.69 37.71 -17.06
C GLU A 435 -1.80 37.27 -15.60
N PRO A 436 -0.71 36.81 -14.95
CA PRO A 436 -0.72 36.52 -13.52
C PRO A 436 -1.07 37.77 -12.71
N LEU A 437 -1.87 37.60 -11.66
CA LEU A 437 -2.19 38.67 -10.72
C LEU A 437 -0.94 39.16 -10.00
N ALA A 438 -0.86 40.47 -9.75
CA ALA A 438 0.14 41.05 -8.87
C ALA A 438 -0.12 40.61 -7.42
N ALA A 439 0.93 40.53 -6.60
CA ALA A 439 0.83 40.10 -5.19
C ALA A 439 -0.26 40.84 -4.40
N ARG A 440 -0.46 42.13 -4.66
CA ARG A 440 -1.48 42.97 -4.01
C ARG A 440 -2.91 42.64 -4.47
N GLU A 441 -3.09 42.20 -5.70
CA GLU A 441 -4.42 41.82 -6.24
C GLU A 441 -4.94 40.54 -5.58
N TYR A 442 -4.06 39.64 -5.15
CA TYR A 442 -4.45 38.43 -4.40
C TYR A 442 -5.09 38.77 -3.05
N GLU A 443 -4.66 39.83 -2.37
CA GLU A 443 -5.23 40.26 -1.09
C GLU A 443 -6.70 40.70 -1.26
N PHE A 444 -7.03 41.31 -2.40
CA PHE A 444 -8.38 41.79 -2.71
C PHE A 444 -9.35 40.72 -3.18
N LEU A 445 -8.88 39.51 -3.51
CA LEU A 445 -9.74 38.39 -3.90
C LEU A 445 -10.64 37.94 -2.73
N SER A 446 -10.20 38.10 -1.50
CA SER A 446 -10.95 37.67 -0.30
C SER A 446 -11.98 38.69 0.20
N LEU A 447 -12.11 39.84 -0.46
CA LEU A 447 -12.98 40.94 -0.02
C LEU A 447 -14.35 40.93 -0.73
N PRO A 448 -15.42 41.47 -0.07
CA PRO A 448 -16.72 41.70 -0.71
C PRO A 448 -16.61 42.56 -1.97
N LEU A 449 -17.59 42.48 -2.89
CA LEU A 449 -17.55 43.16 -4.20
C LEU A 449 -17.41 44.68 -4.09
N GLU A 450 -18.01 45.30 -3.08
CA GLU A 450 -17.91 46.75 -2.85
C GLU A 450 -16.52 47.18 -2.36
N GLU A 451 -15.79 46.26 -1.70
CA GLU A 451 -14.49 46.50 -1.09
C GLU A 451 -13.33 45.96 -1.93
N SER A 452 -13.61 45.04 -2.85
CA SER A 452 -12.64 44.46 -3.77
C SER A 452 -12.25 45.53 -4.79
N GLU A 453 -11.15 46.24 -4.52
CA GLU A 453 -10.53 47.25 -5.41
C GLU A 453 -10.11 46.67 -6.80
N LEU A 454 -10.47 45.42 -7.10
CA LEU A 454 -10.36 44.77 -8.41
C LEU A 454 -11.38 45.29 -9.43
N PHE A 455 -12.51 45.83 -8.97
CA PHE A 455 -13.63 46.20 -9.84
C PHE A 455 -14.24 47.57 -9.53
N ALA A 456 -14.73 48.23 -10.58
CA ALA A 456 -15.74 49.26 -10.48
C ALA A 456 -17.13 48.61 -10.61
N VAL A 457 -17.96 48.77 -9.58
CA VAL A 457 -19.29 48.14 -9.49
C VAL A 457 -20.40 49.18 -9.65
N ASP A 458 -21.35 48.93 -10.56
CA ASP A 458 -22.52 49.81 -10.80
C ASP A 458 -23.82 49.01 -10.77
N ALA A 459 -24.27 48.68 -9.54
CA ALA A 459 -25.51 47.93 -9.31
C ALA A 459 -26.75 48.66 -9.85
N VAL A 460 -26.80 50.00 -9.72
CA VAL A 460 -27.92 50.84 -10.16
C VAL A 460 -28.11 50.76 -11.67
N ALA A 461 -27.03 50.87 -12.44
CA ALA A 461 -27.12 50.77 -13.90
C ALA A 461 -27.39 49.34 -14.39
N ALA A 462 -26.94 48.32 -13.66
CA ALA A 462 -27.08 46.92 -14.03
C ALA A 462 -28.46 46.32 -13.69
N PHE A 463 -29.11 46.77 -12.62
CA PHE A 463 -30.34 46.20 -12.08
C PHE A 463 -31.50 46.09 -13.11
N PRO A 464 -31.76 47.09 -13.98
CA PRO A 464 -32.81 46.94 -15.00
C PRO A 464 -32.56 45.77 -15.97
N SER A 465 -31.30 45.48 -16.28
CA SER A 465 -30.94 44.33 -17.13
C SER A 465 -31.12 43.00 -16.39
N PHE A 466 -30.85 42.99 -15.07
CA PHE A 466 -31.07 41.83 -14.21
C PHE A 466 -32.56 41.44 -14.15
N GLU A 467 -33.45 42.40 -13.92
CA GLU A 467 -34.90 42.13 -13.87
C GLU A 467 -35.43 41.56 -15.19
N VAL A 468 -34.97 42.11 -16.31
CA VAL A 468 -35.37 41.64 -17.65
C VAL A 468 -34.88 40.23 -17.92
N LEU A 469 -33.61 39.92 -17.60
CA LEU A 469 -33.02 38.61 -17.89
C LEU A 469 -33.50 37.51 -16.94
N THR A 470 -33.87 37.86 -15.71
CA THR A 470 -34.44 36.91 -14.73
C THR A 470 -35.96 36.84 -14.78
N ASN A 471 -36.62 37.72 -15.54
CA ASN A 471 -38.08 37.86 -15.61
C ASN A 471 -38.72 38.02 -14.21
N GLY A 472 -38.03 38.71 -13.30
CA GLY A 472 -38.43 38.90 -11.90
C GLY A 472 -38.45 37.63 -11.03
N SER A 473 -37.92 36.51 -11.51
CA SER A 473 -38.03 35.21 -10.81
C SER A 473 -37.24 35.10 -9.51
N GLN A 474 -36.28 36.00 -9.27
CA GLN A 474 -35.39 35.94 -8.11
C GLN A 474 -35.88 36.77 -6.91
N ASN A 475 -36.84 37.69 -7.08
CA ASN A 475 -37.39 38.56 -6.02
C ASN A 475 -36.33 39.35 -5.21
N ILE A 476 -35.28 39.84 -5.87
CA ILE A 476 -34.17 40.59 -5.25
C ILE A 476 -34.39 42.09 -5.50
N GLY A 477 -34.19 42.92 -4.47
CA GLY A 477 -34.22 44.37 -4.57
C GLY A 477 -32.89 44.95 -5.10
N GLU A 478 -32.92 46.19 -5.61
CA GLU A 478 -31.73 46.87 -6.14
C GLU A 478 -30.59 46.98 -5.11
N THR A 479 -30.93 47.20 -3.84
CA THR A 479 -29.98 47.32 -2.72
C THR A 479 -29.33 46.00 -2.32
N ASP A 480 -29.97 44.88 -2.64
CA ASP A 480 -29.58 43.55 -2.15
C ASP A 480 -28.88 42.74 -3.26
N LEU A 481 -28.66 43.36 -4.43
CA LEU A 481 -28.12 42.68 -5.60
C LEU A 481 -26.70 42.16 -5.39
N LEU A 482 -25.85 42.94 -4.71
CA LEU A 482 -24.45 42.57 -4.49
C LEU A 482 -24.32 41.46 -3.43
N GLU A 483 -24.98 41.64 -2.28
CA GLU A 483 -25.07 40.63 -1.22
C GLU A 483 -25.63 39.31 -1.77
N ASN A 484 -26.68 39.38 -2.60
CA ASN A 484 -27.25 38.17 -3.20
C ASN A 484 -26.30 37.44 -4.16
N LEU A 485 -25.45 38.18 -4.88
CA LEU A 485 -24.46 37.56 -5.76
C LEU A 485 -23.35 36.88 -4.96
N GLU A 486 -22.93 37.49 -3.85
CA GLU A 486 -21.96 36.90 -2.92
C GLU A 486 -22.53 35.60 -2.29
N ASP A 487 -23.78 35.63 -1.84
CA ASP A 487 -24.50 34.48 -1.26
C ASP A 487 -24.50 33.24 -2.17
N LEU A 488 -24.46 33.43 -3.50
CA LEU A 488 -24.38 32.30 -4.44
C LEU A 488 -23.14 31.45 -4.22
N PHE A 489 -22.02 32.10 -3.91
CA PHE A 489 -20.72 31.45 -3.73
C PHE A 489 -20.56 30.90 -2.32
N TYR A 490 -21.13 31.56 -1.31
CA TYR A 490 -21.19 30.99 0.05
C TYR A 490 -21.95 29.66 0.06
N ALA A 491 -23.06 29.57 -0.67
CA ALA A 491 -23.82 28.32 -0.83
C ALA A 491 -23.10 27.20 -1.63
N PHE A 492 -21.92 27.49 -2.21
CA PHE A 492 -21.11 26.50 -2.92
C PHE A 492 -19.98 25.93 -2.04
N PHE A 493 -19.51 26.71 -1.06
CA PHE A 493 -18.47 26.36 -0.09
C PHE A 493 -18.97 26.67 1.33
N ASP A 494 -19.89 25.83 1.85
CA ASP A 494 -20.56 26.03 3.14
C ASP A 494 -19.61 25.94 4.37
N GLU A 495 -18.35 25.51 4.18
CA GLU A 495 -17.43 25.11 5.25
C GLU A 495 -16.27 26.09 5.51
N ILE A 496 -16.03 27.08 4.62
CA ILE A 496 -14.86 27.98 4.71
C ILE A 496 -15.24 29.42 4.34
N ASP A 497 -15.23 30.33 5.31
CA ASP A 497 -15.73 31.71 5.16
C ASP A 497 -15.00 32.56 4.10
N THR A 498 -13.73 32.28 3.78
CA THR A 498 -12.90 33.15 2.91
C THR A 498 -12.81 32.67 1.45
N ILE A 499 -13.04 31.39 1.18
CA ILE A 499 -12.93 30.80 -0.17
C ILE A 499 -14.05 31.26 -1.14
N PRO A 500 -15.33 31.41 -0.71
CA PRO A 500 -16.41 31.91 -1.56
C PRO A 500 -16.06 33.19 -2.32
N LEU A 501 -15.50 34.18 -1.60
CA LEU A 501 -15.15 35.48 -2.17
C LEU A 501 -13.95 35.36 -3.11
N VAL A 502 -12.93 34.56 -2.75
CA VAL A 502 -11.77 34.30 -3.61
C VAL A 502 -12.19 33.67 -4.93
N MET A 503 -13.06 32.66 -4.88
CA MET A 503 -13.63 32.01 -6.05
C MET A 503 -14.44 33.00 -6.91
N MET A 504 -15.32 33.79 -6.28
CA MET A 504 -16.17 34.75 -6.96
C MET A 504 -15.34 35.81 -7.70
N ASN A 505 -14.46 36.50 -6.99
CA ASN A 505 -13.66 37.58 -7.55
C ASN A 505 -12.72 37.07 -8.64
N TYR A 506 -12.12 35.89 -8.45
CA TYR A 506 -11.28 35.30 -9.48
C TYR A 506 -12.10 34.88 -10.71
N LEU A 507 -13.26 34.24 -10.53
CA LEU A 507 -14.15 33.89 -11.64
C LEU A 507 -14.62 35.14 -12.40
N PHE A 508 -14.89 36.25 -11.71
CA PHE A 508 -15.29 37.51 -12.35
C PHE A 508 -14.17 38.08 -13.21
N LEU A 509 -12.91 38.01 -12.76
CA LEU A 509 -11.75 38.36 -13.58
C LEU A 509 -11.64 37.49 -14.84
N LEU A 510 -11.86 36.18 -14.72
CA LEU A 510 -11.84 35.26 -15.87
C LEU A 510 -12.96 35.56 -16.88
N LEU A 511 -14.17 35.86 -16.39
CA LEU A 511 -15.31 36.24 -17.23
C LEU A 511 -15.05 37.57 -17.95
N LEU A 512 -14.47 38.56 -17.27
CA LEU A 512 -14.09 39.83 -17.88
C LEU A 512 -12.97 39.67 -18.91
N HIS A 513 -11.97 38.83 -18.63
CA HIS A 513 -10.89 38.50 -19.56
C HIS A 513 -11.42 37.93 -20.89
N ARG A 514 -12.40 37.04 -20.82
CA ARG A 514 -13.01 36.43 -22.01
C ARG A 514 -14.09 37.29 -22.66
N GLY A 515 -14.70 38.18 -21.89
CA GLY A 515 -15.73 39.09 -22.36
C GLY A 515 -16.82 38.35 -23.13
N ARG A 516 -17.08 38.73 -24.38
CA ARG A 516 -18.19 38.16 -25.18
C ARG A 516 -17.89 36.80 -25.84
N GLN A 517 -16.74 36.18 -25.56
CA GLN A 517 -16.35 34.90 -26.15
C GLN A 517 -17.04 33.71 -25.47
N TRP A 518 -17.61 32.81 -26.27
CA TRP A 518 -18.08 31.52 -25.79
C TRP A 518 -16.89 30.66 -25.37
N THR A 519 -16.91 30.20 -24.13
CA THR A 519 -15.81 29.45 -23.52
C THR A 519 -16.37 28.27 -22.74
N PRO A 520 -15.79 27.06 -22.85
CA PRO A 520 -16.22 25.90 -22.07
C PRO A 520 -16.18 26.20 -20.56
N VAL A 521 -17.18 25.72 -19.82
CA VAL A 521 -17.22 25.88 -18.36
C VAL A 521 -16.03 25.23 -17.68
N ARG A 522 -15.58 24.08 -18.19
CA ARG A 522 -14.40 23.35 -17.70
C ARG A 522 -13.13 24.20 -17.75
N THR A 523 -12.98 25.08 -18.74
CA THR A 523 -11.85 26.01 -18.80
C THR A 523 -11.83 26.95 -17.60
N PHE A 524 -12.98 27.50 -17.21
CA PHE A 524 -13.07 28.34 -16.01
C PHE A 524 -12.86 27.55 -14.72
N ALA A 525 -13.41 26.33 -14.65
CA ALA A 525 -13.23 25.45 -13.50
C ALA A 525 -11.74 25.14 -13.25
N ILE A 526 -10.99 24.83 -14.31
CA ILE A 526 -9.56 24.53 -14.23
C ILE A 526 -8.76 25.74 -13.73
N GLU A 527 -9.03 26.94 -14.26
CA GLU A 527 -8.32 28.15 -13.81
C GLU A 527 -8.65 28.49 -12.35
N VAL A 528 -9.91 28.37 -11.94
CA VAL A 528 -10.31 28.55 -10.53
C VAL A 528 -9.63 27.51 -9.64
N LEU A 529 -9.56 26.26 -10.09
CA LEU A 529 -8.94 25.19 -9.33
C LEU A 529 -7.43 25.39 -9.16
N LYS A 530 -6.72 25.89 -10.18
CA LYS A 530 -5.30 26.29 -10.06
C LYS A 530 -5.03 27.26 -8.91
N LEU A 531 -5.94 28.22 -8.72
CA LEU A 531 -5.85 29.21 -7.64
C LEU A 531 -6.17 28.59 -6.27
N LEU A 532 -7.21 27.76 -6.21
CA LEU A 532 -7.74 27.22 -4.96
C LEU A 532 -7.03 25.94 -4.51
N PHE A 533 -6.22 25.31 -5.36
CA PHE A 533 -5.57 24.03 -5.09
C PHE A 533 -4.82 23.96 -3.76
N PRO A 534 -4.02 24.98 -3.36
CA PRO A 534 -3.36 24.96 -2.06
C PRO A 534 -4.33 24.85 -0.87
N TYR A 535 -5.52 25.45 -0.99
CA TYR A 535 -6.55 25.46 0.06
C TYR A 535 -7.42 24.20 0.04
N LEU A 536 -7.79 23.71 -1.15
CA LEU A 536 -8.62 22.50 -1.30
C LEU A 536 -7.87 21.21 -0.94
N LYS A 537 -6.54 21.21 -1.12
CA LYS A 537 -5.65 20.13 -0.66
C LYS A 537 -5.70 19.96 0.87
N GLU A 538 -5.73 21.05 1.64
CA GLU A 538 -5.75 20.99 3.12
C GLU A 538 -7.03 20.37 3.69
N ILE A 539 -8.12 20.36 2.90
CA ILE A 539 -9.43 19.82 3.31
C ILE A 539 -9.82 18.52 2.59
N GLY A 540 -8.93 17.96 1.76
CA GLY A 540 -9.15 16.69 1.06
C GLY A 540 -10.14 16.73 -0.11
N ASP A 541 -10.36 17.90 -0.73
CA ASP A 541 -11.23 18.09 -1.91
C ASP A 541 -10.40 18.44 -3.17
N ASP A 542 -9.39 17.62 -3.47
CA ASP A 542 -8.38 17.86 -4.53
C ASP A 542 -8.68 17.16 -5.87
N ASP A 543 -9.81 16.45 -5.98
CA ASP A 543 -10.24 15.81 -7.23
C ASP A 543 -10.77 16.85 -8.25
N ALA A 544 -9.97 17.08 -9.29
CA ALA A 544 -10.27 18.03 -10.34
C ALA A 544 -11.55 17.74 -11.14
N ASP A 545 -11.92 16.47 -11.32
CA ASP A 545 -13.12 16.08 -12.06
C ASP A 545 -14.38 16.24 -11.21
N VAL A 546 -14.28 15.90 -9.92
CA VAL A 546 -15.36 16.15 -8.94
C VAL A 546 -15.60 17.66 -8.81
N PHE A 547 -14.52 18.45 -8.67
CA PHE A 547 -14.62 19.91 -8.63
C PHE A 547 -15.22 20.47 -9.92
N ALA A 548 -14.73 20.07 -11.09
CA ALA A 548 -15.24 20.55 -12.37
C ALA A 548 -16.72 20.20 -12.58
N THR A 549 -17.16 19.04 -12.11
CA THR A 549 -18.56 18.60 -12.15
C THR A 549 -19.44 19.48 -11.25
N ARG A 550 -19.03 19.68 -9.99
CA ARG A 550 -19.73 20.55 -9.03
C ARG A 550 -19.78 22.00 -9.53
N PHE A 551 -18.64 22.53 -9.99
CA PHE A 551 -18.52 23.86 -10.57
C PHE A 551 -19.44 24.01 -11.79
N SER A 552 -19.48 23.00 -12.67
CA SER A 552 -20.37 23.03 -13.82
C SER A 552 -21.85 23.05 -13.41
N GLU A 553 -22.23 22.30 -12.39
CA GLU A 553 -23.59 22.32 -11.88
C GLU A 553 -23.94 23.67 -11.25
N PHE A 554 -23.02 24.26 -10.49
CA PHE A 554 -23.13 25.60 -9.92
C PHE A 554 -23.34 26.66 -11.00
N VAL A 555 -22.50 26.69 -12.03
CA VAL A 555 -22.63 27.63 -13.16
C VAL A 555 -24.01 27.48 -13.82
N TYR A 556 -24.45 26.25 -14.08
CA TYR A 556 -25.72 26.00 -14.77
C TYR A 556 -26.97 26.30 -13.94
N ARG A 557 -26.94 26.00 -12.63
CA ARG A 557 -28.10 26.10 -11.73
C ARG A 557 -28.19 27.43 -11.00
N LYS A 558 -27.06 28.11 -10.74
CA LYS A 558 -26.99 29.33 -9.95
C LYS A 558 -26.61 30.53 -10.82
N LEU A 559 -25.42 30.54 -11.42
CA LEU A 559 -24.95 31.70 -12.18
C LEU A 559 -25.81 32.00 -13.41
N ARG A 560 -26.30 30.97 -14.11
CA ARG A 560 -27.25 31.15 -15.22
C ARG A 560 -28.59 31.72 -14.77
N THR A 561 -29.13 31.26 -13.65
CA THR A 561 -30.47 31.68 -13.20
C THR A 561 -30.46 33.09 -12.61
N HIS A 562 -29.32 33.54 -12.08
CA HIS A 562 -29.08 34.90 -11.61
C HIS A 562 -28.48 35.79 -12.71
N ALA A 563 -28.64 35.39 -13.98
CA ALA A 563 -28.23 36.14 -15.16
C ALA A 563 -26.74 36.54 -15.21
N VAL A 564 -25.84 35.95 -14.42
CA VAL A 564 -24.39 36.24 -14.47
C VAL A 564 -23.78 35.76 -15.79
N VAL A 565 -24.18 34.57 -16.23
CA VAL A 565 -23.75 33.98 -17.50
C VAL A 565 -24.93 33.53 -18.36
N GLU A 566 -24.75 33.53 -19.67
CA GLU A 566 -25.64 32.84 -20.61
C GLU A 566 -24.97 31.59 -21.17
N VAL A 567 -25.81 30.63 -21.58
CA VAL A 567 -25.38 29.32 -22.11
C VAL A 567 -25.71 29.27 -23.59
N LYS A 568 -24.76 28.84 -24.42
CA LYS A 568 -24.88 28.87 -25.89
C LYS A 568 -26.06 28.03 -26.39
N GLU A 569 -26.17 26.80 -25.89
CA GLU A 569 -27.22 25.85 -26.22
C GLU A 569 -27.57 25.01 -24.98
N ARG A 570 -28.77 24.44 -24.93
CA ARG A 570 -29.18 23.59 -23.80
C ARG A 570 -28.25 22.37 -23.70
N PRO A 571 -27.46 22.22 -22.63
CA PRO A 571 -26.47 21.16 -22.55
C PRO A 571 -27.12 19.82 -22.18
N SER A 572 -26.56 18.76 -22.75
CA SER A 572 -26.86 17.38 -22.38
C SER A 572 -26.40 17.06 -20.95
N ALA A 573 -26.81 15.89 -20.43
CA ALA A 573 -26.34 15.42 -19.13
C ALA A 573 -24.81 15.27 -19.11
N ASP A 574 -24.23 14.68 -20.17
CA ASP A 574 -22.79 14.47 -20.29
C ASP A 574 -22.03 15.79 -20.41
N GLN A 575 -22.55 16.76 -21.17
CA GLN A 575 -21.91 18.07 -21.26
C GLN A 575 -21.92 18.82 -19.92
N LYS A 576 -22.95 18.63 -19.09
CA LYS A 576 -23.00 19.19 -17.73
C LYS A 576 -22.08 18.46 -16.78
N PHE A 577 -22.01 17.14 -16.88
CA PHE A 577 -21.12 16.32 -16.08
C PHE A 577 -19.65 16.71 -16.36
N TRP A 578 -19.28 16.79 -17.63
CA TRP A 578 -17.91 17.12 -18.03
C TRP A 578 -17.60 18.62 -18.10
N GLY A 579 -18.57 19.51 -17.89
CA GLY A 579 -18.39 20.96 -18.03
C GLY A 579 -18.02 21.45 -19.43
N THR A 580 -18.31 20.67 -20.48
CA THR A 580 -17.88 20.97 -21.87
C THR A 580 -18.81 21.90 -22.63
N TYR A 581 -19.94 22.32 -22.04
CA TYR A 581 -20.79 23.34 -22.66
C TYR A 581 -20.21 24.74 -22.50
N GLU A 582 -20.55 25.62 -23.43
CA GLU A 582 -19.97 26.95 -23.50
C GLU A 582 -20.87 28.00 -22.85
N VAL A 583 -20.24 28.89 -22.10
CA VAL A 583 -20.84 30.07 -21.48
C VAL A 583 -20.11 31.34 -21.87
N ARG A 584 -20.78 32.46 -21.66
CA ARG A 584 -20.18 33.80 -21.64
C ARG A 584 -20.94 34.70 -20.65
N PRO A 585 -20.31 35.75 -20.11
CA PRO A 585 -20.99 36.74 -19.30
C PRO A 585 -22.14 37.40 -20.06
N THR A 586 -23.22 37.72 -19.34
CA THR A 586 -24.35 38.45 -19.90
C THR A 586 -24.07 39.96 -19.99
N GLN A 587 -24.97 40.69 -20.65
CA GLN A 587 -24.92 42.15 -20.65
C GLN A 587 -25.16 42.73 -19.24
N PHE A 588 -25.91 42.04 -18.37
CA PHE A 588 -26.06 42.42 -16.97
C PHE A 588 -24.70 42.41 -16.26
N PHE A 589 -23.96 41.30 -16.32
CA PHE A 589 -22.68 41.16 -15.66
C PHE A 589 -21.66 42.22 -16.15
N LEU A 590 -21.58 42.44 -17.46
CA LEU A 590 -20.65 43.42 -18.04
C LEU A 590 -21.01 44.88 -17.75
N THR A 591 -22.26 45.15 -17.36
CA THR A 591 -22.68 46.48 -16.87
C THR A 591 -22.42 46.60 -15.37
N LEU A 592 -22.61 45.52 -14.63
CA LEU A 592 -22.41 45.47 -13.18
C LEU A 592 -20.94 45.64 -12.78
N VAL A 593 -20.03 44.90 -13.43
CA VAL A 593 -18.63 44.79 -13.02
C VAL A 593 -17.71 45.23 -14.17
N GLN A 594 -16.81 46.18 -13.89
CA GLN A 594 -15.75 46.60 -14.81
C GLN A 594 -14.38 46.47 -14.13
N LYS A 595 -13.38 45.93 -14.83
CA LYS A 595 -12.01 45.84 -14.30
C LYS A 595 -11.41 47.25 -14.15
N LEU A 596 -10.84 47.54 -12.99
CA LEU A 596 -10.15 48.82 -12.69
C LEU A 596 -8.76 48.92 -13.32
#